data_AF-A0A5C9C9S6-F1
#
_entry.id   AF-A0A5C9C9S6-F1
#
_cell.length_a   1.000
_cell.length_b   1.000
_cell.length_c   1.000
_cell.angle_alpha   90.00
_cell.angle_beta   90.00
_cell.angle_gamma   90.00
#
_symmetry.space_group_name_H-M   'P 1'
#
loop_
_entity.id
_entity.type
_entity.pdbx_description
1 polymer ?
#
loop_
_entity_poly.entity_id
_entity_poly.type
_entity_poly.pdbx_seq_one_letter_code
_entity_poly.pdbx_strand_id
1 'polypeptide(L)'
;MTEQTIQPSTTEQQPFILRIFAKLISFVFHPLFIPTYFFIYLMQEFPYEFAGITEWQLKMRFFGVFWLTAFFPAFAVFLLWRLKFSESIFLRTQKERIVPYIISMFFYWWMYYLSRNFTDQPIVLKFFFMGIFLATVVGLILNNYFKISMHGMGVGGITTALILTSFHYQVGNGIAISIALLITGLVCTARLLISDHSIKELYTGLFGGVLCQIIAYLVVM
;
A
#
# COMPACT_ATOMS: atom_id res chain seq x y z
N MET A 1 22.71 -37.44 -15.16
CA MET A 1 22.63 -36.00 -14.84
C MET A 1 21.66 -35.38 -15.82
N THR A 2 20.38 -35.32 -15.47
CA THR A 2 19.34 -34.69 -16.30
C THR A 2 19.56 -33.18 -16.27
N GLU A 3 19.84 -32.58 -17.43
CA GLU A 3 19.78 -31.13 -17.63
C GLU A 3 18.39 -30.65 -17.21
N GLN A 4 18.31 -29.97 -16.07
CA GLN A 4 17.13 -29.16 -15.76
C GLN A 4 17.16 -27.99 -16.73
N THR A 5 16.36 -28.07 -17.80
CA THR A 5 16.04 -26.92 -18.64
C THR A 5 15.44 -25.84 -17.74
N ILE A 6 16.24 -24.82 -17.42
CA ILE A 6 15.80 -23.65 -16.66
C ILE A 6 14.78 -22.94 -17.56
N GLN A 7 13.48 -23.14 -17.29
CA GLN A 7 12.46 -22.39 -17.99
C GLN A 7 12.64 -20.91 -17.65
N PRO A 8 12.69 -20.01 -18.66
CA PRO A 8 12.85 -18.59 -18.40
C PRO A 8 11.67 -18.13 -17.54
N SER A 9 11.99 -17.40 -16.46
CA SER A 9 10.96 -16.79 -15.60
C SER A 9 9.96 -15.99 -16.44
N THR A 10 8.71 -15.86 -16.00
CA THR A 10 7.68 -15.06 -16.71
C THR A 10 8.17 -13.66 -17.06
N THR A 11 9.02 -13.10 -16.19
CA THR A 11 9.72 -11.84 -16.43
C THR A 11 10.58 -11.93 -17.69
N GLU A 12 11.41 -12.97 -17.85
CA GLU A 12 12.34 -13.19 -18.98
C GLU A 12 11.71 -13.31 -20.37
N GLN A 13 10.40 -13.52 -20.44
CA GLN A 13 9.67 -13.63 -21.69
C GLN A 13 9.12 -12.28 -22.20
N GLN A 14 9.09 -11.24 -21.36
CA GLN A 14 8.49 -9.95 -21.72
C GLN A 14 9.47 -9.02 -22.47
N PRO A 15 9.01 -8.18 -23.41
CA PRO A 15 9.87 -7.20 -24.08
C PRO A 15 10.54 -6.23 -23.08
N PHE A 16 11.79 -5.85 -23.35
CA PHE A 16 12.60 -5.02 -22.46
C PHE A 16 11.90 -3.71 -22.04
N ILE A 17 11.29 -3.02 -23.00
CA ILE A 17 10.58 -1.75 -22.78
C ILE A 17 9.41 -1.95 -21.82
N LEU A 18 8.60 -3.00 -22.00
CA LEU A 18 7.46 -3.30 -21.13
C LEU A 18 7.92 -3.56 -19.69
N ARG A 19 9.05 -4.25 -19.50
CA ARG A 19 9.60 -4.47 -18.16
C ARG A 19 10.04 -3.19 -17.47
N ILE A 20 10.64 -2.24 -18.21
CA ILE A 20 11.04 -0.95 -17.65
C ILE A 20 9.80 -0.21 -17.15
N PHE A 21 8.76 -0.10 -17.98
CA PHE A 21 7.52 0.55 -17.58
C PHE A 21 6.85 -0.14 -16.39
N ALA A 22 6.78 -1.47 -16.39
CA ALA A 22 6.19 -2.22 -15.28
C ALA A 22 6.99 -2.07 -13.97
N LYS A 23 8.33 -2.01 -14.04
CA LYS A 23 9.18 -1.70 -12.88
C LYS A 23 8.96 -0.29 -12.37
N LEU A 24 8.89 0.69 -13.27
CA LEU A 24 8.64 2.09 -12.92
C LEU A 24 7.27 2.25 -12.24
N ILE A 25 6.21 1.69 -12.82
CA ILE A 25 4.86 1.71 -12.24
C ILE A 25 4.86 1.04 -10.86
N SER A 26 5.50 -0.12 -10.72
CA SER A 26 5.57 -0.83 -9.43
C SER A 26 6.37 -0.08 -8.37
N PHE A 27 7.34 0.73 -8.78
CA PHE A 27 8.17 1.55 -7.90
C PHE A 27 7.43 2.82 -7.45
N VAL A 28 6.81 3.54 -8.40
CA VAL A 28 6.05 4.77 -8.09
C VAL A 28 4.84 4.43 -7.22
N PHE A 29 4.08 3.40 -7.56
CA PHE A 29 2.92 2.97 -6.77
C PHE A 29 3.28 1.87 -5.77
N HIS A 30 4.45 1.98 -5.16
CA HIS A 30 4.85 1.06 -4.10
C HIS A 30 3.90 1.21 -2.90
N PRO A 31 3.45 0.11 -2.25
CA PRO A 31 2.51 0.15 -1.12
C PRO A 31 2.87 1.14 -0.01
N LEU A 32 4.15 1.29 0.26
CA LEU A 32 4.69 2.20 1.27
C LEU A 32 4.34 3.68 1.01
N PHE A 33 4.18 4.08 -0.25
CA PHE A 33 3.83 5.45 -0.64
C PHE A 33 2.32 5.71 -0.67
N ILE A 34 1.51 4.66 -0.59
CA ILE A 34 0.04 4.76 -0.66
C ILE A 34 -0.53 5.70 0.41
N PRO A 35 -0.12 5.62 1.70
CA PRO A 35 -0.60 6.56 2.71
C PRO A 35 -0.21 8.01 2.43
N THR A 36 0.98 8.24 1.85
CA THR A 36 1.43 9.56 1.45
C THR A 36 0.57 10.12 0.33
N TYR A 37 0.23 9.32 -0.69
CA TYR A 37 -0.66 9.74 -1.77
C TYR A 37 -2.07 10.04 -1.29
N PHE A 38 -2.62 9.22 -0.39
CA PHE A 38 -3.93 9.50 0.20
C PHE A 38 -3.94 10.80 1.00
N PHE A 39 -2.87 11.08 1.76
CA PHE A 39 -2.75 12.35 2.49
C PHE A 39 -2.64 13.56 1.55
N ILE A 40 -1.88 13.47 0.46
CA ILE A 40 -1.80 14.52 -0.57
C ILE A 40 -3.17 14.79 -1.18
N TYR A 41 -3.91 13.74 -1.52
CA TYR A 41 -5.27 13.85 -2.03
C TYR A 41 -6.17 14.63 -1.06
N LEU A 42 -6.12 14.33 0.24
CA LEU A 42 -6.90 15.07 1.23
C LEU A 42 -6.46 16.53 1.35
N MET A 43 -5.16 16.82 1.30
CA MET A 43 -4.67 18.20 1.33
C MET A 43 -5.18 19.03 0.14
N GLN A 44 -5.33 18.42 -1.03
CA GLN A 44 -5.73 19.10 -2.26
C GLN A 44 -7.25 19.23 -2.40
N GLU A 45 -7.98 18.15 -2.15
CA GLU A 45 -9.43 18.08 -2.37
C GLU A 45 -10.24 18.51 -1.13
N PHE A 46 -9.68 18.36 0.07
CA PHE A 46 -10.36 18.65 1.33
C PHE A 46 -9.51 19.55 2.27
N PRO A 47 -8.95 20.69 1.79
CA PRO A 47 -8.12 21.55 2.63
C PRO A 47 -8.86 22.11 3.85
N TYR A 48 -10.19 22.26 3.77
CA TYR A 48 -11.02 22.77 4.86
C TYR A 48 -11.04 21.85 6.10
N GLU A 49 -10.81 20.55 5.92
CA GLU A 49 -10.70 19.57 7.02
C GLU A 49 -9.40 19.74 7.83
N PHE A 50 -8.46 20.55 7.33
CA PHE A 50 -7.22 20.92 8.00
C PHE A 50 -7.22 22.37 8.51
N ALA A 51 -8.37 23.07 8.51
CA ALA A 51 -8.44 24.49 8.89
C ALA A 51 -7.97 24.78 10.34
N GLY A 52 -7.96 23.76 11.22
CA GLY A 52 -7.53 23.86 12.62
C GLY A 52 -6.01 23.85 12.82
N ILE A 53 -5.20 23.71 11.77
CA ILE A 53 -3.73 23.65 11.88
C ILE A 53 -3.03 24.68 11.01
N THR A 54 -1.88 25.15 11.47
CA THR A 54 -0.99 26.02 10.70
C THR A 54 -0.37 25.29 9.50
N GLU A 55 0.04 26.03 8.47
CA GLU A 55 0.74 25.46 7.31
C GLU A 55 1.99 24.65 7.71
N TRP A 56 2.73 25.12 8.71
CA TRP A 56 3.89 24.41 9.23
C TRP A 56 3.50 23.06 9.85
N GLN A 57 2.46 23.04 10.69
CA GLN A 57 1.95 21.79 11.26
C GLN A 57 1.45 20.83 10.18
N LEU A 58 0.77 21.32 9.15
CA LEU A 58 0.34 20.49 8.02
C LEU A 58 1.53 19.88 7.28
N LYS A 59 2.58 20.67 7.01
CA LYS A 59 3.84 20.16 6.42
C LYS A 59 4.51 19.11 7.31
N MET A 60 4.52 19.31 8.63
CA MET A 60 5.06 18.32 9.58
C MET A 60 4.23 17.04 9.64
N ARG A 61 2.89 17.12 9.50
CA ARG A 61 2.02 15.94 9.39
C ARG A 61 2.26 15.18 8.11
N PHE A 62 2.33 15.88 6.98
CA PHE A 62 2.66 15.28 5.69
C PHE A 62 4.01 14.56 5.75
N PHE A 63 5.05 15.23 6.27
CA PHE A 63 6.35 14.62 6.50
C PHE A 63 6.24 13.40 7.42
N GLY A 64 5.52 13.51 8.54
CA GLY A 64 5.31 12.43 9.50
C GLY A 64 4.63 11.19 8.89
N VAL A 65 3.64 11.38 8.01
CA VAL A 65 3.00 10.28 7.27
C VAL A 65 4.05 9.55 6.44
N PHE A 66 4.77 10.23 5.56
CA PHE A 66 5.81 9.61 4.74
C PHE A 66 6.89 8.93 5.60
N TRP A 67 7.32 9.60 6.67
CA TRP A 67 8.38 9.13 7.55
C TRP A 67 7.99 7.82 8.26
N LEU A 68 6.77 7.74 8.79
CA LEU A 68 6.27 6.58 9.52
C LEU A 68 5.81 5.45 8.59
N THR A 69 5.15 5.77 7.47
CA THR A 69 4.54 4.72 6.62
C THR A 69 5.42 4.23 5.50
N ALA A 70 6.44 5.01 5.10
CA ALA A 70 7.34 4.65 4.02
C ALA A 70 8.79 4.53 4.46
N PHE A 71 9.36 5.58 5.03
CA PHE A 71 10.79 5.62 5.34
C PHE A 71 11.18 4.56 6.36
N PHE A 72 10.54 4.51 7.54
CA PHE A 72 10.92 3.55 8.57
C PHE A 72 10.72 2.08 8.16
N PRO A 73 9.58 1.67 7.56
CA PRO A 73 9.45 0.31 7.04
C PRO A 73 10.49 -0.04 5.97
N ALA A 74 10.77 0.87 5.01
CA ALA A 74 11.79 0.64 3.99
C ALA A 74 13.19 0.54 4.58
N PHE A 75 13.51 1.41 5.53
CA PHE A 75 14.79 1.41 6.23
C PHE A 75 14.98 0.12 7.05
N ALA A 76 13.92 -0.38 7.67
CA ALA A 76 13.96 -1.66 8.35
C ALA A 76 14.23 -2.84 7.39
N VAL A 77 13.57 -2.88 6.22
CA VAL A 77 13.87 -3.88 5.18
C VAL A 77 15.33 -3.79 4.72
N PHE A 78 15.83 -2.56 4.54
CA PHE A 78 17.24 -2.34 4.22
C PHE A 78 18.17 -2.88 5.30
N LEU A 79 17.90 -2.63 6.59
CA LEU A 79 18.70 -3.17 7.68
C LEU A 79 18.64 -4.69 7.76
N LEU A 80 17.47 -5.31 7.59
CA LEU A 80 17.33 -6.78 7.57
C LEU A 80 18.22 -7.41 6.52
N TRP A 81 18.26 -6.83 5.31
CA TRP A 81 19.14 -7.29 4.24
C TRP A 81 20.62 -7.04 4.57
N ARG A 82 20.98 -5.84 5.04
CA ARG A 82 22.39 -5.50 5.34
C ARG A 82 22.98 -6.26 6.52
N LEU A 83 22.15 -6.64 7.48
CA LEU A 83 22.52 -7.45 8.65
C LEU A 83 22.42 -8.97 8.38
N LYS A 84 22.13 -9.37 7.13
CA LYS A 84 22.03 -10.77 6.68
C LYS A 84 20.92 -11.59 7.35
N PHE A 85 19.85 -10.93 7.81
CA PHE A 85 18.60 -11.60 8.21
C PHE A 85 17.71 -11.96 7.02
N SER A 86 17.95 -11.36 5.84
CA SER A 86 17.28 -11.64 4.56
C SER A 86 18.33 -11.79 3.46
N GLU A 87 18.11 -12.71 2.51
CA GLU A 87 19.01 -12.93 1.38
C GLU A 87 18.90 -11.80 0.35
N SER A 88 17.74 -11.15 0.28
CA SER A 88 17.46 -10.11 -0.70
C SER A 88 16.63 -8.96 -0.14
N ILE A 89 16.92 -7.75 -0.63
CA ILE A 89 16.06 -6.57 -0.42
C ILE A 89 14.67 -6.73 -1.08
N PHE A 90 14.54 -7.64 -2.06
CA PHE A 90 13.30 -7.88 -2.79
C PHE A 90 12.34 -8.87 -2.12
N LEU A 91 12.68 -9.40 -0.94
CA LEU A 91 11.81 -10.28 -0.12
C LEU A 91 11.24 -11.45 -0.94
N ARG A 92 12.14 -12.33 -1.41
CA ARG A 92 11.84 -13.38 -2.38
C ARG A 92 10.94 -14.46 -1.80
N THR A 93 11.06 -14.74 -0.50
CA THR A 93 10.27 -15.79 0.17
C THR A 93 9.19 -15.21 1.10
N GLN A 94 8.20 -16.03 1.46
CA GLN A 94 7.19 -15.68 2.46
C GLN A 94 7.83 -15.42 3.84
N LYS A 95 8.84 -16.20 4.21
CA LYS A 95 9.53 -16.08 5.50
C LYS A 95 10.22 -14.72 5.64
N GLU A 96 10.89 -14.24 4.59
CA GLU A 96 11.52 -12.92 4.55
C GLU A 96 10.51 -11.76 4.71
N ARG A 97 9.22 -11.98 4.38
CA ARG A 97 8.16 -10.96 4.47
C ARG A 97 7.53 -10.83 5.85
N ILE A 98 7.71 -11.82 6.74
CA ILE A 98 7.10 -11.81 8.08
C ILE A 98 7.53 -10.58 8.87
N VAL A 99 8.84 -10.34 8.98
CA VAL A 99 9.37 -9.19 9.74
C VAL A 99 8.98 -7.85 9.09
N PRO A 100 9.10 -7.64 7.76
CA PRO A 100 8.57 -6.46 7.09
C PRO A 100 7.08 -6.20 7.33
N TYR A 101 6.25 -7.24 7.36
CA TYR A 101 4.83 -7.12 7.69
C TYR A 101 4.63 -6.63 9.13
N ILE A 102 5.31 -7.23 10.11
CA ILE A 102 5.19 -6.86 11.53
C ILE A 102 5.62 -5.40 11.75
N ILE A 103 6.71 -4.98 11.11
CA ILE A 103 7.21 -3.60 11.23
C ILE A 103 6.22 -2.61 10.62
N SER A 104 5.74 -2.89 9.40
CA SER A 104 4.73 -2.04 8.75
C SER A 104 3.43 -2.01 9.56
N MET A 105 3.02 -3.14 10.12
CA MET A 105 1.85 -3.26 10.98
C MET A 105 1.96 -2.39 12.22
N PHE A 106 3.13 -2.38 12.88
CA PHE A 106 3.36 -1.52 14.03
C PHE A 106 3.22 -0.04 13.68
N PHE A 107 3.86 0.43 12.60
CA PHE A 107 3.75 1.83 12.19
C PHE A 107 2.35 2.20 11.70
N TYR A 108 1.65 1.30 11.02
CA TYR A 108 0.28 1.55 10.56
C TYR A 108 -0.71 1.58 11.72
N TRP A 109 -0.55 0.69 12.70
CA TRP A 109 -1.27 0.78 13.97
C TRP A 109 -0.99 2.10 14.70
N TRP A 110 0.28 2.53 14.75
CA TRP A 110 0.65 3.80 15.37
C TRP A 110 0.01 4.99 14.66
N MET A 111 0.00 5.00 13.33
CA MET A 111 -0.70 6.03 12.55
C MET A 111 -2.20 6.02 12.81
N TYR A 112 -2.83 4.84 12.91
CA TYR A 112 -4.22 4.75 13.34
C TYR A 112 -4.41 5.33 14.74
N TYR A 113 -3.55 4.99 15.70
CA TYR A 113 -3.59 5.51 17.06
C TYR A 113 -3.41 7.04 17.13
N LEU A 114 -2.48 7.61 16.37
CA LEU A 114 -2.39 9.07 16.26
C LEU A 114 -3.67 9.64 15.65
N SER A 115 -4.17 8.98 14.61
CA SER A 115 -5.28 9.54 13.85
C SER A 115 -6.57 9.65 14.64
N ARG A 116 -6.86 8.66 15.49
CA ARG A 116 -8.04 8.64 16.36
C ARG A 116 -8.00 9.69 17.46
N ASN A 117 -6.81 10.10 17.90
CA ASN A 117 -6.62 11.02 19.02
C ASN A 117 -6.48 12.48 18.59
N PHE A 118 -6.08 12.76 17.34
CA PHE A 118 -6.08 14.12 16.81
C PHE A 118 -7.51 14.56 16.44
N THR A 119 -7.85 15.81 16.80
CA THR A 119 -9.16 16.43 16.57
C THR A 119 -9.15 17.47 15.45
N ASP A 120 -8.00 17.71 14.85
CA ASP A 120 -7.69 18.82 13.94
C ASP A 120 -7.24 18.30 12.55
N GLN A 121 -7.79 17.17 12.13
CA GLN A 121 -7.52 16.55 10.82
C GLN A 121 -8.75 15.78 10.32
N PRO A 122 -8.79 15.45 9.02
CA PRO A 122 -9.92 14.74 8.43
C PRO A 122 -10.23 13.43 9.15
N ILE A 123 -11.50 13.23 9.50
CA ILE A 123 -12.00 11.98 10.09
C ILE A 123 -11.70 10.78 9.19
N VAL A 124 -11.64 10.98 7.87
CA VAL A 124 -11.34 9.95 6.88
C VAL A 124 -9.95 9.34 7.01
N LEU A 125 -8.98 10.05 7.61
CA LEU A 125 -7.68 9.48 7.94
C LEU A 125 -7.79 8.34 8.98
N LYS A 126 -8.78 8.40 9.88
CA LYS A 126 -8.95 7.39 10.93
C LYS A 126 -9.27 6.02 10.34
N PHE A 127 -10.29 5.94 9.49
CA PHE A 127 -10.64 4.65 8.87
C PHE A 127 -9.58 4.23 7.86
N PHE A 128 -8.96 5.16 7.13
CA PHE A 128 -7.91 4.81 6.18
C PHE A 128 -6.73 4.12 6.88
N PHE A 129 -6.23 4.70 7.99
CA PHE A 129 -5.12 4.12 8.75
C PHE A 129 -5.51 2.81 9.43
N MET A 130 -6.74 2.71 9.95
CA MET A 130 -7.27 1.43 10.43
C MET A 130 -7.30 0.37 9.33
N GLY A 131 -7.74 0.73 8.13
CA GLY A 131 -7.85 -0.18 6.99
C GLY A 131 -6.49 -0.69 6.52
N ILE A 132 -5.45 0.14 6.44
CA ILE A 132 -4.11 -0.32 6.09
C ILE A 132 -3.49 -1.16 7.22
N PHE A 133 -3.80 -0.87 8.49
CA PHE A 133 -3.39 -1.72 9.62
C PHE A 133 -4.03 -3.12 9.51
N LEU A 134 -5.35 -3.19 9.32
CA LEU A 134 -6.06 -4.46 9.09
C LEU A 134 -5.51 -5.19 7.86
N ALA A 135 -5.19 -4.46 6.79
CA ALA A 135 -4.55 -5.03 5.62
C ALA A 135 -3.22 -5.68 5.98
N THR A 136 -2.35 -5.07 6.80
CA THR A 136 -1.11 -5.73 7.22
C THR A 136 -1.34 -6.97 8.09
N VAL A 137 -2.40 -7.01 8.90
CA VAL A 137 -2.77 -8.19 9.70
C VAL A 137 -3.21 -9.33 8.80
N VAL A 138 -4.15 -9.07 7.89
CA VAL A 138 -4.62 -10.05 6.90
C VAL A 138 -3.48 -10.50 5.99
N GLY A 139 -2.64 -9.56 5.56
CA GLY A 139 -1.46 -9.82 4.73
C GLY A 139 -0.48 -10.76 5.41
N LEU A 140 -0.18 -10.54 6.69
CA LEU A 140 0.68 -11.42 7.48
C LEU A 140 0.08 -12.83 7.61
N ILE A 141 -1.22 -12.93 7.93
CA ILE A 141 -1.92 -14.23 8.08
C ILE A 141 -1.89 -15.00 6.77
N LEU A 142 -2.28 -14.37 5.65
CA LEU A 142 -2.36 -15.02 4.35
C LEU A 142 -0.97 -15.30 3.76
N ASN A 143 0.04 -14.50 4.09
CA ASN A 143 1.43 -14.72 3.65
C ASN A 143 2.01 -16.06 4.14
N ASN A 144 1.46 -16.65 5.20
CA ASN A 144 1.85 -17.99 5.66
C ASN A 144 1.42 -19.12 4.69
N TYR A 145 0.43 -18.88 3.83
CA TYR A 145 -0.11 -19.88 2.90
C TYR A 145 0.38 -19.66 1.47
N PHE A 146 0.33 -18.43 0.97
CA PHE A 146 0.79 -18.06 -0.38
C PHE A 146 1.40 -16.65 -0.37
N LYS A 147 2.16 -16.29 -1.42
CA LYS A 147 2.89 -15.02 -1.48
C LYS A 147 1.94 -13.91 -1.91
N ILE A 148 1.02 -13.49 -1.03
CA ILE A 148 0.02 -12.45 -1.30
C ILE A 148 0.67 -11.16 -1.84
N SER A 149 -0.02 -10.51 -2.78
CA SER A 149 0.47 -9.28 -3.41
C SER A 149 0.23 -8.05 -2.54
N MET A 150 1.31 -7.52 -1.94
CA MET A 150 1.28 -6.26 -1.20
C MET A 150 0.88 -5.07 -2.08
N HIS A 151 1.33 -5.05 -3.33
CA HIS A 151 0.91 -4.06 -4.34
C HIS A 151 -0.60 -4.08 -4.56
N GLY A 152 -1.19 -5.28 -4.72
CA GLY A 152 -2.64 -5.44 -4.84
C GLY A 152 -3.37 -4.87 -3.63
N MET A 153 -2.93 -5.22 -2.42
CA MET A 153 -3.53 -4.71 -1.17
C MET A 153 -3.46 -3.18 -1.08
N GLY A 154 -2.33 -2.59 -1.45
CA GLY A 154 -2.15 -1.14 -1.46
C GLY A 154 -3.11 -0.42 -2.40
N VAL A 155 -3.15 -0.83 -3.67
CA VAL A 155 -4.01 -0.16 -4.68
C VAL A 155 -5.50 -0.42 -4.48
N GLY A 156 -5.87 -1.62 -4.00
CA GLY A 156 -7.24 -1.94 -3.61
C GLY A 156 -7.69 -1.12 -2.40
N GLY A 157 -6.79 -0.93 -1.43
CA GLY A 157 -7.03 -0.10 -0.26
C GLY A 157 -7.28 1.37 -0.62
N ILE A 158 -6.35 2.03 -1.32
CA ILE A 158 -6.52 3.46 -1.65
C ILE A 158 -7.73 3.71 -2.54
N THR A 159 -7.99 2.87 -3.53
CA THR A 159 -9.15 3.04 -4.42
C THR A 159 -10.44 3.00 -3.62
N THR A 160 -10.56 2.04 -2.70
CA THR A 160 -11.72 1.93 -1.81
C THR A 160 -11.82 3.13 -0.86
N ALA A 161 -10.69 3.57 -0.29
CA ALA A 161 -10.66 4.72 0.59
C ALA A 161 -11.10 6.01 -0.12
N LEU A 162 -10.70 6.23 -1.37
CA LEU A 162 -11.15 7.37 -2.19
C LEU A 162 -12.66 7.33 -2.43
N ILE A 163 -13.19 6.16 -2.79
CA ILE A 163 -14.64 5.95 -2.98
C ILE A 163 -15.39 6.26 -1.68
N LEU A 164 -14.97 5.68 -0.55
CA LEU A 164 -15.61 5.88 0.76
C LEU A 164 -15.50 7.33 1.26
N THR A 165 -14.37 7.98 1.00
CA THR A 165 -14.17 9.42 1.31
C THR A 165 -15.15 10.28 0.51
N SER A 166 -15.36 9.95 -0.76
CA SER A 166 -16.30 10.66 -1.63
C SER A 166 -17.75 10.50 -1.17
N PHE A 167 -18.12 9.29 -0.72
CA PHE A 167 -19.41 9.04 -0.09
C PHE A 167 -19.57 9.80 1.23
N HIS A 168 -18.55 9.80 2.09
CA HIS A 168 -18.57 10.46 3.39
C HIS A 168 -18.80 11.97 3.26
N TYR A 169 -18.03 12.64 2.41
CA TYR A 169 -18.16 14.09 2.19
C TYR A 169 -19.24 14.47 1.16
N GLN A 170 -19.94 13.49 0.58
CA GLN A 170 -20.99 13.70 -0.42
C GLN A 170 -20.52 14.53 -1.64
N VAL A 171 -19.28 14.33 -2.08
CA VAL A 171 -18.67 15.06 -3.20
C VAL A 171 -18.51 14.18 -4.44
N GLY A 172 -18.75 14.76 -5.61
CA GLY A 172 -18.62 14.10 -6.91
C GLY A 172 -17.18 13.93 -7.38
N ASN A 173 -16.40 13.07 -6.71
CA ASN A 173 -14.98 12.82 -7.02
C ASN A 173 -14.74 11.79 -8.13
N GLY A 174 -15.59 11.78 -9.16
CA GLY A 174 -15.56 10.80 -10.24
C GLY A 174 -14.22 10.74 -10.98
N ILE A 175 -13.55 11.88 -11.17
CA ILE A 175 -12.24 11.96 -11.82
C ILE A 175 -11.17 11.26 -10.98
N ALA A 176 -11.06 11.59 -9.70
CA ALA A 176 -10.08 10.99 -8.80
C ALA A 176 -10.28 9.46 -8.68
N ILE A 177 -11.53 9.00 -8.58
CA ILE A 177 -11.88 7.57 -8.54
C ILE A 177 -11.52 6.89 -9.86
N SER A 178 -11.81 7.52 -11.00
CA SER A 178 -11.47 6.97 -12.33
C SER A 178 -9.97 6.81 -12.50
N ILE A 179 -9.19 7.82 -12.10
CA ILE A 179 -7.72 7.77 -12.12
C ILE A 179 -7.22 6.64 -11.20
N ALA A 180 -7.76 6.51 -9.99
CA ALA A 180 -7.37 5.46 -9.05
C ALA A 180 -7.67 4.05 -9.57
N LEU A 181 -8.82 3.85 -10.23
CA LEU A 181 -9.17 2.59 -10.88
C LEU A 181 -8.23 2.25 -12.04
N LEU A 182 -7.89 3.24 -12.88
CA LEU A 182 -6.92 3.07 -13.96
C LEU A 182 -5.53 2.71 -13.41
N ILE A 183 -5.06 3.42 -12.40
CA ILE A 183 -3.78 3.12 -11.73
C ILE A 183 -3.81 1.72 -11.12
N THR A 184 -4.92 1.32 -10.50
CA THR A 184 -5.10 -0.02 -9.95
C THR A 184 -4.92 -1.10 -11.04
N GLY A 185 -5.55 -0.92 -12.19
CA GLY A 185 -5.39 -1.81 -13.34
C GLY A 185 -3.95 -1.85 -13.86
N LEU A 186 -3.30 -0.68 -13.98
CA LEU A 186 -1.90 -0.56 -14.42
C LEU A 186 -0.93 -1.25 -13.46
N VAL A 187 -1.08 -1.03 -12.15
CA VAL A 187 -0.24 -1.65 -11.13
C VAL A 187 -0.44 -3.16 -11.13
N CYS A 188 -1.70 -3.65 -11.15
CA CYS A 188 -1.97 -5.08 -11.22
C CYS A 188 -1.33 -5.72 -12.46
N THR A 189 -1.48 -5.08 -13.62
CA THR A 189 -0.87 -5.53 -14.89
C THR A 189 0.66 -5.55 -14.79
N ALA A 190 1.27 -4.47 -14.27
CA ALA A 190 2.71 -4.40 -14.06
C ALA A 190 3.21 -5.54 -13.17
N ARG A 191 2.51 -5.83 -12.06
CA ARG A 191 2.90 -6.93 -11.15
C ARG A 191 2.80 -8.31 -11.78
N LEU A 192 1.83 -8.55 -12.68
CA LEU A 192 1.77 -9.80 -13.44
C LEU A 192 2.92 -9.92 -14.45
N LEU A 193 3.39 -8.81 -15.02
CA LEU A 193 4.45 -8.79 -16.03
C LEU A 193 5.86 -8.99 -15.45
N ILE A 194 6.14 -8.49 -14.23
CA ILE A 194 7.50 -8.42 -13.68
C ILE A 194 7.69 -9.15 -12.35
N SER A 195 6.75 -9.98 -11.94
CA SER A 195 6.87 -10.70 -10.67
C SER A 195 6.29 -12.10 -10.75
N ASP A 196 6.75 -12.95 -9.83
CA ASP A 196 6.35 -14.35 -9.75
C ASP A 196 4.99 -14.53 -9.04
N HIS A 197 4.14 -13.49 -9.05
CA HIS A 197 2.80 -13.58 -8.47
C HIS A 197 1.85 -14.27 -9.44
N SER A 198 1.15 -15.28 -8.96
CA SER A 198 0.00 -15.81 -9.66
C SER A 198 -1.16 -14.80 -9.66
N ILE A 199 -2.07 -14.95 -10.63
CA ILE A 199 -3.31 -14.18 -10.71
C ILE A 199 -4.08 -14.26 -9.38
N LYS A 200 -4.16 -15.45 -8.76
CA LYS A 200 -4.85 -15.66 -7.48
C LYS A 200 -4.23 -14.84 -6.35
N GLU A 201 -2.91 -14.84 -6.23
CA GLU A 201 -2.20 -14.07 -5.19
C GLU A 201 -2.40 -12.56 -5.36
N LEU A 202 -2.47 -12.08 -6.61
CA LEU A 202 -2.71 -10.68 -6.93
C LEU A 202 -4.13 -10.23 -6.58
N TYR A 203 -5.14 -10.94 -7.06
CA TYR A 203 -6.55 -10.59 -6.80
C TYR A 203 -6.92 -10.78 -5.33
N THR A 204 -6.37 -11.80 -4.65
CA THR A 204 -6.58 -11.94 -3.20
C THR A 204 -5.98 -10.76 -2.44
N GLY A 205 -4.82 -10.26 -2.87
CA GLY A 205 -4.26 -9.01 -2.35
C GLY A 205 -5.19 -7.83 -2.60
N LEU A 206 -5.64 -7.65 -3.84
CA LEU A 206 -6.53 -6.55 -4.24
C LEU A 206 -7.81 -6.51 -3.38
N PHE A 207 -8.56 -7.61 -3.36
CA PHE A 207 -9.79 -7.71 -2.58
C PHE A 207 -9.54 -7.68 -1.07
N GLY A 208 -8.40 -8.20 -0.60
CA GLY A 208 -8.00 -8.06 0.80
C GLY A 208 -7.87 -6.59 1.21
N GLY A 209 -7.24 -5.76 0.38
CA GLY A 209 -7.17 -4.31 0.60
C GLY A 209 -8.54 -3.62 0.60
N VAL A 210 -9.41 -3.98 -0.36
CA VAL A 210 -10.79 -3.46 -0.45
C VAL A 210 -11.59 -3.80 0.81
N LEU A 211 -11.62 -5.07 1.20
CA LEU A 211 -12.39 -5.53 2.36
C LEU A 211 -11.89 -4.91 3.65
N CYS A 212 -10.57 -4.77 3.84
CA CYS A 212 -10.01 -4.14 5.03
C CYS A 212 -10.43 -2.68 5.16
N GLN A 213 -10.51 -1.93 4.05
CA GLN A 213 -10.97 -0.54 4.07
C GLN A 213 -12.47 -0.42 4.33
N ILE A 214 -13.28 -1.30 3.75
CA ILE A 214 -14.73 -1.35 4.03
C ILE A 214 -14.96 -1.64 5.52
N ILE A 215 -14.32 -2.68 6.06
CA ILE A 215 -14.45 -3.05 7.47
C ILE A 215 -14.00 -1.89 8.37
N ALA A 216 -12.87 -1.27 8.05
CA ALA A 216 -12.36 -0.13 8.82
C ALA A 216 -13.34 1.05 8.81
N TYR A 217 -13.94 1.36 7.66
CA TYR A 217 -14.95 2.40 7.55
C TYR A 217 -16.17 2.09 8.43
N LEU A 218 -16.71 0.88 8.34
CA LEU A 218 -17.88 0.47 9.14
C LEU A 218 -17.64 0.47 10.65
N VAL A 219 -16.39 0.32 11.10
CA VAL A 219 -16.03 0.28 12.54
C VAL A 219 -15.67 1.66 13.08
N VAL A 220 -15.14 2.55 12.24
CA VAL A 220 -14.56 3.83 12.67
C VAL A 220 -15.48 5.03 12.41
N MET A 221 -16.35 4.94 11.41
CA MET A 221 -17.32 5.99 11.03
C MET A 221 -18.69 5.73 11.63
#